data_AF-A0A2V8G4Z3-F1
#
_entry.id   AF-A0A2V8G4Z3-F1
#
_cell.length_a   1.000
_cell.length_b   1.000
_cell.length_c   1.000
_cell.angle_alpha   90.00
_cell.angle_beta   90.00
_cell.angle_gamma   90.00
#
_symmetry.space_group_name_H-M   'P 1'
#
loop_
_entity.id
_entity.type
_entity.pdbx_description
1 polymer ?
#
loop_
_entity_poly.entity_id
_entity_poly.type
_entity_poly.pdbx_seq_one_letter_code
_entity_poly.pdbx_strand_id
1 'polypeptide(L)' 'MLETIEDVASLGRRGFAFNALSSQVPRERRRPHLYYADPFDLVRHCADRFSPRVALLHDRWSHEFTIIVRRTDG' A
#
# COMPACT_ATOMS: atom_id res chain seq x y z
N MET A 1 -2.97 0.42 10.26
CA MET A 1 -2.65 0.37 8.82
C MET A 1 -3.80 0.88 7.98
N LEU A 2 -4.98 0.23 7.95
CA LEU A 2 -6.09 0.69 7.10
C LEU A 2 -6.58 2.10 7.46
N GLU A 3 -6.75 2.39 8.75
CA GLU A 3 -7.05 3.76 9.24
C GLU A 3 -5.99 4.77 8.78
N THR A 4 -4.70 4.42 8.88
CA THR A 4 -3.60 5.26 8.39
C THR A 4 -3.66 5.49 6.88
N ILE A 5 -4.11 4.49 6.10
CA ILE A 5 -4.32 4.64 4.66
C ILE A 5 -5.47 5.62 4.40
N GLU A 6 -6.56 5.54 5.18
CA GLU A 6 -7.69 6.47 5.10
C GLU A 6 -7.27 7.91 5.43
N ASP A 7 -6.46 8.10 6.48
CA ASP A 7 -5.90 9.40 6.84
C ASP A 7 -5.07 9.97 5.69
N VAL A 8 -4.12 9.20 5.16
CA VAL A 8 -3.27 9.63 4.02
C VAL A 8 -4.12 9.91 2.78
N ALA A 9 -5.12 9.08 2.51
CA ALA A 9 -6.04 9.27 1.39
C ALA A 9 -6.84 10.57 1.52
N SER A 10 -7.22 10.96 2.75
CA SER A 10 -8.00 12.19 3.01
C SER A 10 -7.21 13.48 2.69
N LEU A 11 -5.88 13.44 2.81
CA LEU A 11 -5.01 14.60 2.60
C LEU A 11 -4.72 14.88 1.11
N GLY A 12 -4.88 13.89 0.24
CA GLY A 12 -4.53 13.98 -1.18
C GLY A 12 -5.70 14.36 -2.08
N ARG A 13 -5.53 15.37 -2.95
CA ARG A 13 -6.56 15.78 -3.93
C ARG A 13 -6.53 15.00 -5.25
N ARG A 14 -5.35 14.56 -5.72
CA ARG A 14 -5.18 13.85 -7.00
C ARG A 14 -5.03 12.33 -6.84
N GLY A 15 -4.99 11.86 -5.60
CA GLY A 15 -4.52 10.54 -5.25
C GLY A 15 -3.55 10.60 -4.08
N PHE A 16 -3.01 9.43 -3.74
CA PHE A 16 -2.05 9.26 -2.67
C PHE A 16 -1.15 8.05 -2.97
N ALA A 17 -0.04 7.94 -2.25
CA ALA A 17 0.85 6.81 -2.34
C ALA A 17 1.42 6.50 -0.95
N PHE A 18 1.77 5.24 -0.73
CA PHE A 18 2.41 4.80 0.50
C PHE A 18 3.27 3.57 0.24
N ASN A 19 4.23 3.35 1.13
CA ASN A 19 5.04 2.13 1.16
C ASN A 19 4.54 1.21 2.28
N ALA A 20 4.66 -0.09 2.06
CA ALA A 20 4.41 -1.10 3.07
C ALA A 20 5.43 -2.23 2.97
N LEU A 21 5.76 -2.85 4.10
CA LEU A 21 6.63 -4.02 4.14
C LEU A 21 5.88 -5.25 3.61
N SER A 22 6.53 -6.04 2.78
CA SER A 22 5.91 -7.20 2.13
C SER A 22 5.84 -8.42 3.06
N SER A 23 4.67 -9.05 3.13
CA SER A 23 4.48 -10.37 3.74
C SER A 23 5.24 -11.48 3.01
N GLN A 24 5.87 -11.19 1.86
CA GLN A 24 6.73 -12.13 1.13
C GLN A 24 8.16 -12.14 1.70
N VAL A 25 8.52 -11.20 2.58
CA VAL A 25 9.82 -11.20 3.27
C VAL A 25 9.90 -12.41 4.21
N PRO A 26 10.97 -13.22 4.19
CA PRO A 26 11.13 -14.38 5.08
C PRO A 26 10.97 -14.00 6.55
N ARG A 27 10.30 -14.84 7.34
CA ARG A 27 9.92 -14.53 8.74
C ARG A 27 11.13 -14.23 9.63
N GLU A 28 12.26 -14.88 9.35
CA GLU A 28 13.52 -14.74 10.09
C GLU A 28 14.14 -13.33 9.91
N ARG A 29 13.79 -12.65 8.80
CA ARG A 29 14.25 -11.30 8.49
C ARG A 29 13.27 -10.23 8.99
N ARG A 30 12.11 -10.61 9.54
CA ARG A 30 11.10 -9.67 10.01
C ARG A 30 11.42 -9.13 11.40
N ARG A 31 10.98 -7.90 11.67
CA ARG A 31 10.99 -7.32 13.02
C ARG A 31 9.63 -7.54 13.67
N PRO A 32 9.57 -8.02 14.93
CA PRO A 32 8.31 -8.45 15.55
C PRO A 32 7.32 -7.30 15.81
N HIS A 33 7.79 -6.06 15.88
CA HIS A 33 6.95 -4.87 16.13
C HIS A 33 6.53 -4.15 14.84
N LEU A 34 6.92 -4.66 13.65
CA LEU A 34 6.56 -4.05 12.37
C LEU A 34 5.40 -4.80 11.71
N TYR A 35 4.56 -4.04 11.01
CA TYR A 35 3.46 -4.59 10.22
C TYR A 35 3.94 -4.98 8.82
N TYR A 36 3.62 -6.21 8.39
CA TYR A 36 3.93 -6.74 7.05
C TYR A 36 2.62 -7.10 6.35
N ALA A 37 2.39 -6.50 5.19
CA ALA A 37 1.15 -6.62 4.44
C ALA A 37 1.32 -7.51 3.20
N ASP A 38 0.25 -8.20 2.82
CA ASP A 38 0.17 -8.78 1.48
C ASP A 38 -0.05 -7.66 0.45
N PRO A 39 0.81 -7.53 -0.58
CA PRO A 39 0.63 -6.50 -1.61
C PRO A 39 -0.73 -6.59 -2.32
N PHE A 40 -1.23 -7.80 -2.58
CA PHE A 40 -2.47 -8.00 -3.32
C PHE A 40 -3.70 -7.64 -2.49
N ASP A 41 -3.68 -7.91 -1.18
CA ASP A 41 -4.76 -7.49 -0.28
C ASP A 41 -4.88 -5.97 -0.22
N LEU A 42 -3.75 -5.25 -0.16
CA LEU A 42 -3.76 -3.78 -0.14
C LEU A 42 -4.14 -3.18 -1.49
N VAL A 43 -3.73 -3.78 -2.61
CA VAL A 43 -4.19 -3.37 -3.94
C VAL A 43 -5.71 -3.51 -4.05
N ARG A 44 -6.25 -4.66 -3.66
CA ARG A 44 -7.70 -4.92 -3.69
C ARG A 44 -8.44 -3.94 -2.79
N HIS A 45 -7.98 -3.77 -1.54
CA HIS A 45 -8.58 -2.82 -0.61
C HIS A 45 -8.60 -1.39 -1.19
N CYS A 46 -7.49 -0.94 -1.79
CA CYS A 46 -7.42 0.40 -2.37
C CYS A 46 -8.35 0.57 -3.59
N ALA A 47 -8.44 -0.47 -4.44
CA ALA A 47 -9.29 -0.49 -5.61
C ALA A 47 -10.78 -0.43 -5.23
N ASP A 48 -11.18 -1.22 -4.22
CA ASP A 48 -12.55 -1.31 -3.73
C ASP A 48 -12.97 -0.03 -2.98
N ARG A 49 -12.06 0.57 -2.21
CA ARG A 49 -12.38 1.67 -1.29
C ARG A 49 -12.23 3.07 -1.88
N PHE A 50 -11.23 3.30 -2.73
CA PHE A 50 -10.84 4.66 -3.13
C PHE A 50 -10.91 4.90 -4.64
N SER A 51 -10.30 4.03 -5.45
CA SER A 51 -10.35 4.16 -6.91
C SER A 51 -9.77 2.92 -7.59
N PRO A 52 -10.33 2.46 -8.73
CA PRO A 52 -9.75 1.35 -9.50
C PRO A 52 -8.37 1.68 -10.12
N ARG A 53 -7.94 2.94 -10.12
CA ARG A 53 -6.62 3.35 -10.65
C ARG A 53 -5.51 3.14 -9.62
N VAL A 54 -5.18 1.88 -9.37
CA VAL A 54 -4.12 1.46 -8.43
C VAL A 54 -2.93 0.90 -9.21
N ALA A 55 -1.72 1.35 -8.85
CA ALA A 55 -0.47 0.79 -9.33
C ALA A 55 0.33 0.19 -8.17
N LEU A 56 0.85 -1.02 -8.35
CA LEU A 56 1.77 -1.69 -7.44
C LEU A 56 3.18 -1.62 -8.02
N LEU A 57 4.11 -1.01 -7.30
CA LEU A 57 5.53 -1.02 -7.62
C LEU A 57 6.21 -1.91 -6.57
N HIS A 58 6.63 -3.10 -6.98
CA HIS A 58 7.38 -4.00 -6.12
C HIS A 58 8.77 -4.19 -6.72
N ASP A 59 9.74 -3.48 -6.15
CA ASP A 59 11.14 -3.80 -6.43
C ASP A 59 11.50 -5.09 -5.66
N ARG A 60 12.06 -6.08 -6.36
CA ARG A 60 12.38 -7.41 -5.81
C ARG A 60 13.56 -7.36 -4.85
N TRP A 61 14.31 -6.26 -4.83
CA TRP A 61 15.47 -6.07 -3.95
C TRP A 61 15.10 -5.43 -2.62
N SER A 62 13.96 -4.74 -2.53
CA SER A 62 13.47 -4.10 -1.31
C SER A 62 12.54 -5.01 -0.52
N HIS A 63 12.55 -4.87 0.81
CA HIS A 63 11.60 -5.55 1.71
C HIS A 63 10.19 -4.95 1.68
N GLU A 64 9.98 -3.95 0.83
CA GLU A 64 8.78 -3.15 0.73
C GLU A 64 8.28 -3.08 -0.71
N PHE A 65 7.03 -2.64 -0.85
CA PHE A 65 6.41 -2.26 -2.10
C PHE A 65 5.70 -0.92 -1.93
N THR A 66 5.49 -0.22 -3.04
CA THR A 66 4.75 1.03 -3.10
C THR A 66 3.40 0.80 -3.77
N ILE A 67 2.34 1.32 -3.15
CA ILE A 67 1.02 1.45 -3.79
C ILE A 67 0.80 2.91 -4.14
N ILE A 68 0.34 3.16 -5.37
CA ILE A 68 -0.09 4.48 -5.84
C ILE A 68 -1.55 4.38 -6.24
N VAL A 69 -2.39 5.24 -5.67
CA VAL A 69 -3.82 5.35 -6.00
C VAL A 69 -4.06 6.71 -6.63
N ARG A 70 -4.61 6.75 -7.84
CA ARG A 70 -5.01 8.00 -8.51
C ARG A 70 -6.52 8.19 -8.41
N ARG A 71 -6.96 9.38 -8.03
CA ARG A 71 -8.40 9.71 -8.06
C ARG A 71 -8.86 9.88 -9.51
N THR A 72 -10.08 9.46 -9.79
CA THR A 72 -10.71 9.62 -11.10
C THR A 72 -11.31 11.00 -11.31
N ASP A 73 -11.48 11.74 -10.22
CA ASP A 73 -12.27 12.96 -10.18
C ASP A 73 -11.28 14.12 -9.97
N GLY A 74 -11.01 14.84 -11.07
CA GLY A 74 -10.06 15.94 -11.14
C GLY A 74 -10.03 16.56 -12.52
#